data_AF-A0A973GR56-F1
#
_entry.id   AF-A0A973GR56-F1
#
_cell.length_a   1.000
_cell.length_b   1.000
_cell.length_c   1.000
_cell.angle_alpha   90.00
_cell.angle_beta   90.00
_cell.angle_gamma   90.00
#
_symmetry.space_group_name_H-M   'P 1'
#
loop_
_entity.id
_entity.type
_entity.pdbx_description
1 polymer ?
#
loop_
_entity_poly.entity_id
_entity_poly.type
_entity_poly.pdbx_seq_one_letter_code
_entity_poly.pdbx_strand_id
1 'polypeptide(L)'
;MTLFIFFIFFVYGGVHVYAFLKARQALGFGWAAGALLALFMLAMVGAIFLIRTLERHDFELTARTLSWVAYLWMAAIFLFFCGSLAFDIANLLLRVPARLGIQSVSIRPLQPRFTFAVSLTLSLLICVYGYFDAQNIRTERLVFETDRLPKGTDKVTIAQISDVHLGLIVRCDRLVAMLETVKAAKPDIFVVTGDLVDAQINHLPGLRELIQEVPARYGKFAITGNHEYYAGLDKAIEFIQHSGLTMLR
;
A
#
# COMPACT_ATOMS: atom_id res chain seq x y z
N MET A 1 -4.56 10.16 18.88
CA MET A 1 -3.76 8.96 18.60
C MET A 1 -4.39 7.67 19.15
N THR A 2 -4.80 7.61 20.42
CA THR A 2 -5.37 6.39 21.03
C THR A 2 -6.63 5.87 20.34
N LEU A 3 -7.57 6.75 19.98
CA LEU A 3 -8.80 6.38 19.26
C LEU A 3 -8.51 5.75 17.88
N PHE A 4 -7.54 6.32 17.16
CA PHE A 4 -7.10 5.82 15.85
C PHE A 4 -6.48 4.43 15.96
N ILE A 5 -5.61 4.22 16.95
CA ILE A 5 -5.00 2.91 17.24
C ILE A 5 -6.07 1.88 17.56
N PHE A 6 -7.00 2.22 18.45
CA PHE A 6 -8.11 1.33 18.81
C PHE A 6 -8.96 0.97 17.58
N PHE A 7 -9.28 1.96 16.75
CA PHE A 7 -10.06 1.75 15.53
C PHE A 7 -9.37 0.78 14.56
N ILE A 8 -8.07 0.96 14.31
CA ILE A 8 -7.30 0.05 13.44
C ILE A 8 -7.34 -1.38 14.00
N PHE A 9 -7.06 -1.56 15.30
CA PHE A 9 -7.09 -2.90 15.90
C PHE A 9 -8.48 -3.53 15.88
N PHE A 10 -9.52 -2.74 16.09
CA PHE A 10 -10.89 -3.22 16.03
C PHE A 10 -11.27 -3.69 14.62
N VAL A 11 -11.02 -2.87 13.60
CA VAL A 11 -11.34 -3.20 12.21
C VAL A 11 -10.46 -4.35 11.73
N TYR A 12 -9.14 -4.25 11.90
CA TYR A 12 -8.19 -5.26 11.43
C TYR A 12 -8.37 -6.58 12.18
N GLY A 13 -8.55 -6.54 13.51
CA GLY A 13 -8.88 -7.72 14.31
C GLY A 13 -10.21 -8.34 13.91
N GLY A 14 -11.23 -7.53 13.60
CA GLY A 14 -12.52 -8.00 13.07
C GLY A 14 -12.37 -8.77 11.76
N VAL A 15 -11.53 -8.28 10.84
CA VAL A 15 -11.19 -8.98 9.59
C VAL A 15 -10.53 -10.34 9.87
N HIS A 16 -9.64 -10.43 10.86
CA HIS A 16 -9.01 -11.71 11.26
C HIS A 16 -10.02 -12.70 11.84
N VAL A 17 -10.86 -12.24 12.77
CA VAL A 17 -11.92 -13.07 13.36
C VAL A 17 -12.85 -13.58 12.28
N TYR A 18 -13.28 -12.71 11.36
CA TYR A 18 -14.11 -13.10 10.23
C TYR A 18 -13.41 -14.17 9.36
N ALA A 19 -12.16 -13.95 8.98
CA ALA A 19 -11.40 -14.90 8.16
C ALA A 19 -11.22 -16.25 8.86
N PHE A 20 -10.94 -16.24 10.16
CA PHE A 20 -10.85 -17.44 10.99
C PHE A 20 -12.15 -18.25 10.99
N LEU A 21 -13.30 -17.58 11.16
CA LEU A 21 -14.62 -18.23 11.14
C LEU A 21 -14.91 -18.85 9.76
N LYS A 22 -14.57 -18.18 8.67
CA LYS A 22 -14.73 -18.70 7.30
C LYS A 22 -13.84 -19.92 7.06
N ALA A 23 -12.59 -19.88 7.51
CA ALA A 23 -11.68 -21.01 7.43
C ALA A 23 -12.19 -22.21 8.24
N ARG A 24 -12.69 -21.98 9.47
CA ARG A 24 -13.25 -23.04 10.31
C ARG A 24 -14.50 -23.65 9.69
N GLN A 25 -15.40 -22.83 9.14
CA GLN A 25 -16.63 -23.29 8.47
C GLN A 25 -16.32 -24.14 7.23
N ALA A 26 -15.31 -23.77 6.44
CA ALA A 26 -14.94 -24.48 5.22
C ALA A 26 -14.17 -25.78 5.51
N LEU A 27 -13.14 -25.71 6.36
CA LEU A 27 -12.16 -26.78 6.54
C LEU A 27 -12.49 -27.71 7.71
N GLY A 28 -13.29 -27.27 8.70
CA GLY A 28 -13.71 -28.10 9.83
C GLY A 28 -12.56 -28.56 10.73
N PHE A 29 -11.48 -27.77 10.83
CA PHE A 29 -10.31 -28.14 11.62
C PHE A 29 -10.59 -28.23 13.13
N GLY A 30 -9.84 -29.09 13.83
CA GLY A 30 -9.92 -29.30 15.27
C GLY A 30 -9.32 -28.15 16.10
N TRP A 31 -9.41 -28.27 17.43
CA TRP A 31 -9.01 -27.20 18.36
C TRP A 31 -7.54 -26.80 18.25
N ALA A 32 -6.62 -27.76 18.09
CA ALA A 32 -5.18 -27.50 18.04
C ALA A 32 -4.79 -26.68 16.81
N ALA A 33 -5.27 -27.08 15.63
CA ALA A 33 -5.08 -26.32 14.39
C ALA A 33 -5.74 -24.94 14.46
N GLY A 34 -6.92 -24.85 15.08
CA GLY A 34 -7.58 -23.56 15.32
C GLY A 34 -6.78 -22.64 16.25
N ALA A 35 -6.21 -23.15 17.33
CA ALA A 35 -5.38 -22.38 18.25
C ALA A 35 -4.12 -21.85 17.57
N LEU A 36 -3.45 -22.69 16.76
CA LEU A 36 -2.26 -22.28 16.00
C LEU A 36 -2.59 -21.16 14.99
N LEU A 37 -3.68 -21.30 14.22
CA LEU A 37 -4.10 -20.27 13.28
C LEU A 37 -4.48 -18.97 13.99
N ALA A 38 -5.20 -19.06 15.12
CA ALA A 38 -5.58 -17.89 15.90
C ALA A 38 -4.35 -17.17 16.48
N LEU A 39 -3.36 -17.91 16.99
CA LEU A 39 -2.10 -17.35 17.48
C LEU A 39 -1.33 -16.65 16.36
N PHE A 40 -1.23 -17.27 15.19
CA PHE A 40 -0.62 -16.66 14.03
C PHE A 40 -1.33 -15.36 13.62
N MET A 41 -2.65 -15.37 13.53
CA MET A 41 -3.46 -14.18 13.22
C MET A 41 -3.28 -13.07 14.25
N LEU A 42 -3.24 -13.41 15.54
CA LEU A 42 -2.96 -12.45 16.61
C LEU A 42 -1.56 -11.85 16.50
N ALA A 43 -0.56 -12.69 16.17
CA ALA A 43 0.80 -12.22 15.93
C ALA A 43 0.87 -11.24 14.75
N MET A 44 0.13 -11.50 13.66
CA MET A 44 0.06 -10.58 12.51
C MET A 44 -0.63 -9.26 12.85
N VAL A 45 -1.68 -9.28 13.68
CA VAL A 45 -2.30 -8.06 14.22
C VAL A 45 -1.31 -7.25 15.06
N GLY A 46 -0.54 -7.91 15.93
CA GLY A 46 0.51 -7.28 16.74
C GLY A 46 1.73 -6.82 15.94
N ALA A 47 2.00 -7.43 14.78
CA ALA A 47 3.18 -7.15 13.97
C ALA A 47 3.27 -5.68 13.54
N ILE A 48 2.14 -5.00 13.29
CA ILE A 48 2.10 -3.58 12.89
C ILE A 48 2.81 -2.70 13.92
N PHE A 49 2.62 -2.97 15.22
CA PHE A 49 3.29 -2.22 16.29
C PHE A 49 4.72 -2.68 16.52
N LEU A 50 4.96 -3.99 16.39
CA LEU A 50 6.29 -4.56 16.53
C LEU A 50 7.25 -3.99 15.47
N ILE A 51 6.82 -3.88 14.21
CA ILE A 51 7.59 -3.26 13.12
C ILE A 51 8.04 -1.85 13.52
N ARG A 52 7.10 -1.00 13.96
CA ARG A 52 7.41 0.38 14.34
C ARG A 52 8.36 0.46 15.54
N THR A 53 8.25 -0.50 16.46
CA THR A 53 9.13 -0.58 17.63
C THR A 53 10.53 -1.02 17.25
N LEU A 54 10.65 -2.04 16.38
CA LEU A 54 11.92 -2.53 15.84
C LEU A 54 12.64 -1.46 15.04
N GLU A 55 11.90 -0.74 14.20
CA GLU A 55 12.41 0.41 13.45
C GLU A 55 12.97 1.48 14.39
N ARG A 56 12.24 1.89 15.43
CA ARG A 56 12.73 2.88 16.40
C ARG A 56 14.01 2.49 17.16
N HIS A 57 14.30 1.19 17.27
CA HIS A 57 15.50 0.67 17.92
C HIS A 57 16.58 0.22 16.90
N ASP A 58 16.46 0.67 15.65
CA ASP A 58 17.42 0.43 14.57
C ASP A 58 17.65 -1.06 14.21
N PHE A 59 16.67 -1.94 14.51
CA PHE A 59 16.67 -3.34 14.07
C PHE A 59 16.18 -3.47 12.62
N GLU A 60 16.87 -2.80 11.68
CA GLU A 60 16.41 -2.60 10.30
C GLU A 60 16.09 -3.92 9.56
N LEU A 61 16.99 -4.92 9.61
CA LEU A 61 16.80 -6.18 8.89
C LEU A 61 15.56 -6.94 9.40
N THR A 62 15.37 -6.98 10.71
CA THR A 62 14.23 -7.67 11.34
C THR A 62 12.93 -6.92 11.06
N ALA A 63 12.94 -5.59 11.20
CA ALA A 63 11.80 -4.74 10.86
C ALA A 63 11.40 -4.94 9.39
N ARG A 64 12.38 -4.95 8.47
CA ARG A 64 12.15 -5.13 7.04
C ARG A 64 11.51 -6.49 6.72
N THR A 65 12.10 -7.57 7.22
CA THR A 65 11.57 -8.93 6.97
C THR A 65 10.16 -9.06 7.53
N LEU A 66 9.90 -8.53 8.73
CA LEU A 66 8.58 -8.55 9.32
C LEU A 66 7.59 -7.69 8.54
N SER A 67 7.98 -6.51 8.04
CA SER A 67 7.15 -5.65 7.19
C SER A 67 6.70 -6.36 5.93
N TRP A 68 7.60 -7.06 5.24
CA TRP A 68 7.24 -7.86 4.06
C TRP A 68 6.19 -8.91 4.38
N VAL A 69 6.38 -9.67 5.47
CA VAL A 69 5.43 -10.72 5.87
C VAL A 69 4.09 -10.11 6.29
N ALA A 70 4.11 -9.12 7.18
CA ALA A 70 2.90 -8.54 7.77
C ALA A 70 2.07 -7.76 6.74
N TYR A 71 2.69 -6.99 5.84
CA TYR A 71 1.94 -6.20 4.86
C TYR A 71 1.43 -7.06 3.70
N LEU A 72 2.17 -8.08 3.26
CA LEU A 72 1.64 -9.08 2.32
C LEU A 72 0.48 -9.86 2.94
N TRP A 73 0.60 -10.25 4.21
CA TRP A 73 -0.50 -10.86 4.96
C TRP A 73 -1.71 -9.93 5.06
N MET A 74 -1.50 -8.65 5.37
CA MET A 74 -2.56 -7.64 5.43
C MET A 74 -3.30 -7.50 4.09
N ALA A 75 -2.56 -7.45 2.97
CA ALA A 75 -3.16 -7.43 1.64
C ALA A 75 -3.98 -8.70 1.37
N ALA A 76 -3.40 -9.88 1.64
CA ALA A 76 -4.04 -11.16 1.38
C ALA A 76 -5.33 -11.34 2.22
N ILE A 77 -5.29 -11.02 3.50
CA ILE A 77 -6.46 -11.16 4.38
C ILE A 77 -7.57 -10.15 4.05
N PHE A 78 -7.20 -8.93 3.63
CA PHE A 78 -8.15 -7.92 3.20
C PHE A 78 -8.86 -8.32 1.89
N LEU A 79 -8.11 -8.77 0.87
CA LEU A 79 -8.69 -9.26 -0.37
C LEU A 79 -9.55 -10.51 -0.15
N PHE A 80 -9.10 -11.41 0.72
CA PHE A 80 -9.88 -12.57 1.14
C PHE A 80 -11.19 -12.16 1.81
N PHE A 81 -11.16 -11.16 2.71
CA PHE A 81 -12.34 -10.58 3.35
C PHE A 81 -13.31 -10.01 2.32
N CYS A 82 -12.85 -9.16 1.40
CA CYS A 82 -13.69 -8.56 0.37
C CYS A 82 -14.35 -9.62 -0.52
N GLY A 83 -13.59 -10.61 -1.00
CA GLY A 83 -14.12 -11.69 -1.82
C GLY A 83 -15.13 -12.56 -1.06
N SER A 84 -14.82 -12.90 0.20
CA SER A 84 -15.69 -13.70 1.06
C SER A 84 -16.98 -12.97 1.42
N LEU A 85 -16.88 -11.66 1.68
CA LEU A 85 -18.02 -10.79 1.98
C LEU A 85 -18.95 -10.67 0.77
N ALA A 86 -18.40 -10.54 -0.44
CA ALA A 86 -19.20 -10.54 -1.67
C ALA A 86 -19.99 -11.84 -1.84
N PHE A 87 -19.39 -13.01 -1.56
CA PHE A 87 -20.10 -14.29 -1.57
C PHE A 87 -21.15 -14.39 -0.47
N ASP A 88 -20.90 -13.84 0.73
CA ASP A 88 -21.89 -13.83 1.80
C ASP A 88 -23.09 -12.95 1.48
N ILE A 89 -22.86 -11.78 0.87
CA ILE A 89 -23.93 -10.91 0.35
C ILE A 89 -24.72 -11.64 -0.74
N ALA A 90 -24.04 -12.27 -1.72
CA ALA A 90 -24.70 -13.06 -2.75
C ALA A 90 -25.55 -14.20 -2.15
N ASN A 91 -24.99 -14.98 -1.22
CA ASN A 91 -25.72 -16.05 -0.54
C ASN A 91 -26.89 -15.54 0.30
N LEU A 92 -26.78 -14.36 0.89
CA LEU A 92 -27.88 -13.71 1.60
C LEU A 92 -29.01 -13.34 0.64
N LEU A 93 -28.68 -12.69 -0.50
CA LEU A 93 -29.64 -12.31 -1.53
C LEU A 93 -30.36 -13.53 -2.12
N LEU A 94 -29.65 -14.64 -2.34
CA LEU A 94 -30.24 -15.90 -2.80
C LEU A 94 -31.26 -16.49 -1.81
N ARG A 95 -31.17 -16.15 -0.52
CA ARG A 95 -32.11 -16.62 0.53
C ARG A 95 -33.33 -15.71 0.68
N VAL A 96 -33.33 -14.49 0.13
CA VAL A 96 -34.43 -13.53 0.27
C VAL A 96 -35.73 -14.02 -0.40
N PRO A 97 -35.75 -14.51 -1.67
CA PRO A 97 -36.97 -14.99 -2.31
C PRO A 97 -37.65 -16.13 -1.55
N ALA A 98 -36.85 -17.06 -1.01
CA ALA A 98 -37.35 -18.16 -0.19
C ALA A 98 -38.02 -17.68 1.10
N ARG A 99 -37.51 -16.60 1.71
CA ARG A 99 -38.14 -15.97 2.89
C ARG A 99 -39.40 -15.18 2.57
N LEU A 100 -39.53 -14.67 1.33
CA LEU A 100 -40.70 -13.94 0.85
C LEU A 100 -41.80 -14.87 0.28
N GLY A 101 -41.64 -16.19 0.40
CA GLY A 101 -42.63 -17.16 -0.08
C GLY A 101 -42.66 -17.33 -1.61
N ILE A 102 -41.67 -16.80 -2.33
CA ILE A 102 -41.54 -16.93 -3.79
C ILE A 102 -40.89 -18.29 -4.08
N GLN A 103 -41.72 -19.34 -4.15
CA GLN A 103 -41.28 -20.74 -4.31
C GLN A 103 -40.83 -21.09 -5.74
N SER A 104 -40.98 -20.19 -6.71
CA SER A 104 -40.70 -20.46 -8.13
C SER A 104 -39.22 -20.50 -8.50
N VAL A 105 -38.31 -20.08 -7.62
CA VAL A 105 -36.86 -19.99 -7.89
C VAL A 105 -36.07 -20.64 -6.75
N SER A 106 -35.75 -21.93 -6.89
CA SER A 106 -34.94 -22.67 -5.92
C SER A 106 -33.43 -22.56 -6.25
N ILE A 107 -32.84 -21.37 -6.04
CA ILE A 107 -31.38 -21.22 -6.18
C ILE A 107 -30.71 -21.68 -4.89
N ARG A 108 -29.83 -22.68 -4.98
CA ARG A 108 -29.05 -23.18 -3.85
C ARG A 108 -27.91 -22.20 -3.52
N PRO A 109 -27.69 -21.86 -2.24
CA PRO A 109 -26.55 -21.05 -1.85
C PRO A 109 -25.24 -21.78 -2.14
N LEU A 110 -24.19 -21.01 -2.41
CA LEU A 110 -22.85 -21.52 -2.66
C LEU A 110 -22.30 -22.20 -1.40
N GLN A 111 -21.61 -23.33 -1.61
CA GLN A 111 -21.04 -24.10 -0.51
C GLN A 111 -19.89 -23.34 0.17
N PRO A 112 -19.76 -23.37 1.51
CA PRO A 112 -18.70 -22.67 2.22
C PRO A 112 -17.29 -23.00 1.72
N ARG A 113 -17.01 -24.28 1.46
CA ARG A 113 -15.73 -24.76 0.89
C ARG A 113 -15.40 -24.11 -0.45
N PHE A 114 -16.39 -24.01 -1.34
CA PHE A 114 -16.21 -23.38 -2.65
C PHE A 114 -15.92 -21.89 -2.51
N THR A 115 -16.75 -21.16 -1.75
CA THR A 115 -16.55 -19.71 -1.56
C THR A 115 -15.20 -19.40 -0.90
N PHE A 116 -14.80 -20.19 0.11
CA PHE A 116 -13.51 -20.08 0.78
C PHE A 116 -12.35 -20.32 -0.18
N ALA A 117 -12.38 -21.42 -0.94
CA ALA A 117 -11.31 -21.78 -1.87
C ALA A 117 -11.15 -20.72 -2.97
N VAL A 118 -12.25 -20.22 -3.53
CA VAL A 118 -12.23 -19.18 -4.56
C VAL A 118 -11.70 -17.86 -3.99
N SER A 119 -12.19 -17.40 -2.85
CA SER A 119 -11.72 -16.15 -2.24
C SER A 119 -10.25 -16.22 -1.83
N LEU A 120 -9.79 -17.35 -1.30
CA LEU A 120 -8.37 -17.56 -0.97
C LEU A 120 -7.51 -17.58 -2.23
N THR A 121 -7.90 -18.35 -3.25
CA THR A 121 -7.14 -18.47 -4.50
C THR A 121 -7.05 -17.11 -5.20
N LEU A 122 -8.17 -16.40 -5.36
CA LEU A 122 -8.17 -15.08 -5.99
C LEU A 122 -7.36 -14.06 -5.18
N SER A 123 -7.48 -14.05 -3.85
CA SER A 123 -6.66 -13.19 -2.99
C SER A 123 -5.17 -13.42 -3.24
N LEU A 124 -4.70 -14.67 -3.21
CA LEU A 124 -3.29 -15.00 -3.43
C LEU A 124 -2.83 -14.65 -4.86
N LEU A 125 -3.64 -14.95 -5.88
CA LEU A 125 -3.31 -14.61 -7.27
C LEU A 125 -3.22 -13.09 -7.48
N ILE A 126 -4.15 -12.32 -6.90
CA ILE A 126 -4.13 -10.85 -6.97
C ILE A 126 -2.92 -10.29 -6.21
N CYS A 127 -2.55 -10.85 -5.04
CA CYS A 127 -1.34 -10.45 -4.33
C CYS A 127 -0.08 -10.70 -5.16
N VAL A 128 0.04 -11.88 -5.80
CA VAL A 128 1.17 -12.22 -6.66
C VAL A 128 1.22 -11.30 -7.87
N TYR A 129 0.09 -11.12 -8.56
CA TYR A 129 -0.02 -10.19 -9.68
C TYR A 129 0.35 -8.76 -9.27
N GLY A 130 -0.22 -8.27 -8.17
CA GLY A 130 0.01 -6.93 -7.66
C GLY A 130 1.46 -6.69 -7.25
N TYR A 131 2.15 -7.70 -6.71
CA TYR A 131 3.58 -7.62 -6.43
C TYR A 131 4.40 -7.34 -7.69
N PHE A 132 4.14 -8.09 -8.78
CA PHE A 132 4.86 -7.91 -10.05
C PHE A 132 4.45 -6.62 -10.78
N ASP A 133 3.16 -6.30 -10.81
CA ASP A 133 2.65 -5.09 -11.43
C ASP A 133 3.19 -3.83 -10.73
N ALA A 134 3.33 -3.86 -9.40
CA ALA A 134 3.91 -2.77 -8.63
C ALA A 134 5.40 -2.51 -8.90
N GLN A 135 6.12 -3.45 -9.53
CA GLN A 135 7.51 -3.23 -9.98
C GLN A 135 7.58 -2.57 -11.36
N ASN A 136 6.47 -2.54 -12.10
CA ASN A 136 6.43 -2.02 -13.45
C ASN A 136 6.18 -0.50 -13.42
N ILE A 137 7.25 0.29 -13.59
CA ILE A 137 7.18 1.75 -13.65
C ILE A 137 6.59 2.16 -15.01
N ARG A 138 5.45 2.86 -14.98
CA ARG A 138 4.77 3.38 -16.17
C ARG A 138 4.79 4.90 -16.19
N THR A 139 4.95 5.47 -17.37
CA THR A 139 4.86 6.92 -17.59
C THR A 139 3.48 7.26 -18.15
N GLU A 140 2.69 8.00 -17.37
CA GLU A 140 1.46 8.64 -17.85
C GLU A 140 1.82 10.01 -18.45
N ARG A 141 1.44 10.26 -19.70
CA ARG A 141 1.69 11.54 -20.38
C ARG A 141 0.39 12.30 -20.61
N LEU A 142 0.26 13.42 -19.92
CA LEU A 142 -0.85 14.37 -20.12
C LEU A 142 -0.34 15.61 -20.86
N VAL A 143 -1.11 16.08 -21.83
CA VAL A 143 -0.80 17.29 -22.61
C VAL A 143 -1.91 18.30 -22.37
N PHE A 144 -1.53 19.50 -21.92
CA PHE A 144 -2.42 20.62 -21.70
C PHE A 144 -1.99 21.78 -22.59
N GLU A 145 -2.94 22.39 -23.29
CA GLU A 145 -2.70 23.57 -24.12
C GLU A 145 -3.13 24.83 -23.34
N THR A 146 -2.31 25.88 -23.39
CA THR A 146 -2.64 27.14 -22.71
C THR A 146 -1.93 28.33 -23.34
N ASP A 147 -2.67 29.43 -23.51
CA ASP A 147 -2.13 30.72 -23.99
C ASP A 147 -1.43 31.52 -22.88
N ARG A 148 -1.36 30.95 -21.66
CA ARG A 148 -0.73 31.59 -20.49
C ARG A 148 0.79 31.45 -20.47
N LEU A 149 1.37 30.66 -21.39
CA LEU A 149 2.81 30.55 -21.49
C LEU A 149 3.41 31.84 -22.06
N PRO A 150 4.60 32.27 -21.58
CA PRO A 150 5.30 33.42 -22.15
C PRO A 150 5.53 33.25 -23.66
N LYS A 151 5.40 34.34 -24.41
CA LYS A 151 5.64 34.36 -25.86
C LYS A 151 7.03 33.77 -26.18
N GLY A 152 7.08 32.84 -27.14
CA GLY A 152 8.30 32.11 -27.50
C GLY A 152 8.55 30.83 -26.69
N THR A 153 7.64 30.45 -25.80
CA THR A 153 7.68 29.17 -25.10
C THR A 153 6.84 28.15 -25.85
N ASP A 154 7.47 27.28 -26.64
CA ASP A 154 6.75 26.25 -27.40
C ASP A 154 6.19 25.15 -26.49
N LYS A 155 6.97 24.73 -25.49
CA LYS A 155 6.62 23.64 -24.57
C LYS A 155 7.30 23.79 -23.22
N VAL A 156 6.57 23.43 -22.17
CA VAL A 156 7.11 23.16 -20.84
C VAL A 156 6.79 21.71 -20.47
N THR A 157 7.80 20.94 -20.09
CA THR A 157 7.65 19.57 -19.61
C THR A 157 7.77 19.55 -18.09
N ILE A 158 6.74 19.05 -17.41
CA ILE A 158 6.76 18.85 -15.96
C ILE A 158 6.81 17.35 -15.71
N ALA A 159 7.81 16.87 -14.97
CA ALA A 159 7.80 15.52 -14.43
C ALA A 159 7.34 15.57 -12.97
N GLN A 160 6.33 14.78 -12.65
CA GLN A 160 5.74 14.68 -11.33
C GLN A 160 5.90 13.26 -10.81
N ILE A 161 6.36 13.13 -9.56
CA ILE A 161 6.27 11.89 -8.78
C ILE A 161 5.60 12.17 -7.44
N SER A 162 5.01 11.14 -6.84
CA SER A 162 4.30 11.18 -5.56
C SER A 162 4.35 9.79 -4.92
N ASP A 163 4.11 9.70 -3.61
CA ASP A 163 3.85 8.43 -2.91
C ASP A 163 4.95 7.38 -3.16
N VAL A 164 6.20 7.85 -3.13
CA VAL A 164 7.39 7.01 -3.32
C VAL A 164 7.66 6.17 -2.07
N HIS A 165 7.38 6.71 -0.89
CA HIS A 165 7.54 6.05 0.42
C HIS A 165 8.94 5.46 0.63
N LEU A 166 10.00 6.25 0.42
CA LEU A 166 11.37 5.81 0.68
C LEU A 166 11.53 5.38 2.14
N GLY A 167 11.83 4.09 2.37
CA GLY A 167 11.82 3.48 3.70
C GLY A 167 12.21 2.00 3.70
N LEU A 168 11.61 1.21 4.60
CA LEU A 168 11.96 -0.20 4.79
C LEU A 168 11.70 -1.09 3.55
N ILE A 169 10.64 -0.80 2.80
CA ILE A 169 10.21 -1.61 1.64
C ILE A 169 10.72 -1.01 0.33
N VAL A 170 10.49 0.29 0.10
CA VAL A 170 10.97 0.97 -1.10
C VAL A 170 12.37 1.53 -0.85
N ARG A 171 13.36 0.98 -1.56
CA ARG A 171 14.78 1.34 -1.42
C ARG A 171 15.36 1.92 -2.71
N CYS A 172 16.68 2.08 -2.70
CA CYS A 172 17.50 2.67 -3.76
C CYS A 172 17.15 2.15 -5.16
N ASP A 173 17.09 0.84 -5.38
CA ASP A 173 16.92 0.28 -6.73
C ASP A 173 15.64 0.76 -7.43
N ARG A 174 14.52 0.83 -6.70
CA ARG A 174 13.25 1.32 -7.23
C ARG A 174 13.28 2.84 -7.46
N LEU A 175 13.93 3.59 -6.56
CA LEU A 175 14.15 5.01 -6.76
C LEU A 175 15.01 5.27 -8.00
N VAL A 176 16.09 4.53 -8.19
CA VAL A 176 16.98 4.63 -9.37
C VAL A 176 16.16 4.41 -10.65
N ALA A 177 15.41 3.31 -10.75
CA ALA A 177 14.60 3.03 -11.93
C ALA A 177 13.55 4.13 -12.22
N MET A 178 12.94 4.68 -11.17
CA MET A 178 11.98 5.78 -11.28
C MET A 178 12.66 7.06 -11.77
N LEU A 179 13.80 7.43 -11.17
CA LEU A 179 14.53 8.64 -11.53
C LEU A 179 15.16 8.54 -12.91
N GLU A 180 15.59 7.37 -13.37
CA GLU A 180 16.03 7.18 -14.75
C GLU A 180 14.90 7.42 -15.76
N THR A 181 13.67 6.98 -15.43
CA THR A 181 12.48 7.27 -16.24
C THR A 181 12.19 8.79 -16.27
N VAL A 182 12.31 9.46 -15.13
CA VAL A 182 12.15 10.92 -15.03
C VAL A 182 13.24 11.66 -15.82
N LYS A 183 14.51 11.28 -15.66
CA LYS A 183 15.65 11.87 -16.38
C LYS A 183 15.49 11.72 -17.89
N ALA A 184 15.04 10.56 -18.36
CA ALA A 184 14.77 10.29 -19.78
C ALA A 184 13.70 11.23 -20.38
N ALA A 185 12.75 11.70 -19.56
CA ALA A 185 11.74 12.66 -19.98
C ALA A 185 12.29 14.09 -20.16
N LYS A 186 13.53 14.37 -19.70
CA LYS A 186 14.20 15.68 -19.74
C LYS A 186 13.28 16.82 -19.29
N PRO A 187 12.76 16.77 -18.06
CA PRO A 187 11.78 17.74 -17.62
C PRO A 187 12.40 19.13 -17.46
N ASP A 188 11.56 20.13 -17.67
CA ASP A 188 11.91 21.51 -17.39
C ASP A 188 11.68 21.85 -15.93
N ILE A 189 10.66 21.24 -15.33
CA ILE A 189 10.33 21.33 -13.90
C ILE A 189 10.17 19.90 -13.37
N PHE A 190 10.80 19.61 -12.24
CA PHE A 190 10.59 18.36 -11.52
C PHE A 190 9.85 18.64 -10.21
N VAL A 191 8.74 17.94 -9.96
CA VAL A 191 7.93 18.12 -8.76
C VAL A 191 7.71 16.81 -8.02
N VAL A 192 7.79 16.88 -6.70
CA VAL A 192 7.44 15.80 -5.78
C VAL A 192 6.21 16.21 -4.98
N THR A 193 5.09 15.55 -5.19
CA THR A 193 3.78 16.02 -4.71
C THR A 193 3.31 15.38 -3.40
N GLY A 194 4.25 14.93 -2.56
CA GLY A 194 3.98 14.34 -1.25
C GLY A 194 4.46 12.90 -1.13
N ASP A 195 4.53 12.40 0.11
CA ASP A 195 4.85 11.03 0.49
C ASP A 195 6.13 10.50 -0.21
N LEU A 196 7.17 11.35 -0.27
CA LEU A 196 8.48 10.98 -0.77
C LEU A 196 9.17 10.02 0.20
N VAL A 197 9.04 10.30 1.49
CA VAL A 197 9.80 9.62 2.53
C VAL A 197 8.90 9.06 3.62
N ASP A 198 9.19 7.82 3.99
CA ASP A 198 8.66 7.19 5.18
C ASP A 198 9.65 7.41 6.35
N ALA A 199 9.45 6.66 7.43
CA ALA A 199 10.31 6.77 8.59
C ALA A 199 11.72 6.17 8.37
N GLN A 200 12.66 6.71 9.16
CA GLN A 200 14.06 6.27 9.26
C GLN A 200 14.82 6.11 7.93
N ILE A 201 15.08 7.24 7.28
CA ILE A 201 15.94 7.33 6.09
C ILE A 201 17.45 7.29 6.45
N ASN A 202 17.78 7.15 7.74
CA ASN A 202 19.14 7.31 8.27
C ASN A 202 20.18 6.36 7.66
N HIS A 203 19.74 5.25 7.06
CA HIS A 203 20.60 4.19 6.53
C HIS A 203 20.56 4.04 5.00
N LEU A 204 20.09 5.07 4.28
CA LEU A 204 20.04 5.06 2.81
C LEU A 204 20.97 6.13 2.21
N PRO A 205 22.30 5.92 2.24
CA PRO A 205 23.25 6.83 1.61
C PRO A 205 23.05 6.86 0.09
N GLY A 206 23.29 8.01 -0.55
CA GLY A 206 23.21 8.15 -2.00
C GLY A 206 21.84 8.56 -2.56
N LEU A 207 20.76 8.45 -1.79
CA LEU A 207 19.41 8.77 -2.31
C LEU A 207 19.25 10.25 -2.65
N ARG A 208 19.87 11.13 -1.86
CA ARG A 208 19.79 12.58 -2.06
C ARG A 208 20.46 12.96 -3.37
N GLU A 209 21.64 12.40 -3.60
CA GLU A 209 22.48 12.59 -4.77
C GLU A 209 21.73 12.16 -6.05
N LEU A 210 21.05 11.01 -6.02
CA LEU A 210 20.24 10.53 -7.14
C LEU A 210 19.15 11.54 -7.55
N ILE A 211 18.47 12.16 -6.57
CA ILE A 211 17.43 13.17 -6.84
C ILE A 211 18.05 14.48 -7.32
N GLN A 212 19.22 14.86 -6.79
CA GLN A 212 19.98 16.03 -7.24
C GLN A 212 20.43 15.92 -8.71
N GLU A 213 20.63 14.72 -9.25
CA GLU A 213 21.01 14.51 -10.65
C GLU A 213 19.88 14.72 -11.67
N VAL A 214 18.62 14.79 -11.23
CA VAL A 214 17.49 15.01 -12.16
C VAL A 214 17.64 16.37 -12.86
N PRO A 215 17.65 16.46 -14.20
CA PRO A 215 17.67 17.75 -14.87
C PRO A 215 16.33 18.46 -14.70
N ALA A 216 16.34 19.74 -14.33
CA ALA A 216 15.14 20.57 -14.26
C ALA A 216 15.52 22.05 -14.42
N ARG A 217 15.45 22.56 -15.65
CA ARG A 217 15.94 23.91 -16.02
C ARG A 217 15.29 25.04 -15.22
N TYR A 218 14.04 24.87 -14.80
CA TYR A 218 13.26 25.83 -14.03
C TYR A 218 13.11 25.45 -12.55
N GLY A 219 13.83 24.42 -12.10
CA GLY A 219 13.93 24.05 -10.69
C GLY A 219 13.16 22.79 -10.31
N LYS A 220 13.41 22.38 -9.07
CA LYS A 220 12.85 21.19 -8.43
C LYS A 220 12.04 21.62 -7.21
N PHE A 221 10.82 21.11 -7.10
CA PHE A 221 9.91 21.54 -6.03
C PHE A 221 9.29 20.35 -5.32
N ALA A 222 8.97 20.54 -4.05
CA ALA A 222 8.28 19.52 -3.25
C ALA A 222 7.23 20.12 -2.33
N ILE A 223 6.18 19.35 -2.08
CA ILE A 223 5.24 19.57 -0.97
C ILE A 223 5.24 18.34 -0.06
N THR A 224 4.82 18.51 1.19
CA THR A 224 4.69 17.40 2.14
C THR A 224 3.39 16.64 1.91
N GLY A 225 3.44 15.31 2.00
CA GLY A 225 2.27 14.45 2.20
C GLY A 225 2.07 14.10 3.67
N ASN A 226 1.20 13.15 3.97
CA ASN A 226 0.90 12.76 5.35
C ASN A 226 1.97 11.86 5.96
N HIS A 227 2.72 11.10 5.17
CA HIS A 227 3.77 10.21 5.68
C HIS A 227 4.97 10.99 6.23
N GLU A 228 5.28 12.17 5.68
CA GLU A 228 6.29 13.05 6.27
C GLU A 228 5.94 13.47 7.70
N TYR A 229 4.65 13.72 8.00
CA TYR A 229 4.21 14.01 9.37
C TYR A 229 4.36 12.81 10.30
N TYR A 230 4.11 11.59 9.80
CA TYR A 230 4.22 10.36 10.59
C TYR A 230 5.67 9.94 10.84
N ALA A 231 6.57 10.26 9.91
CA ALA A 231 8.01 10.00 9.99
C ALA A 231 8.74 10.99 10.92
N GLY A 232 8.26 12.24 10.97
CA GLY A 232 8.86 13.35 11.69
C GLY A 232 9.15 14.49 10.71
N LEU A 233 8.27 15.49 10.70
CA LEU A 233 8.19 16.52 9.67
C LEU A 233 9.53 17.24 9.44
N ASP A 234 10.20 17.66 10.50
CA ASP A 234 11.45 18.44 10.39
C ASP A 234 12.55 17.64 9.68
N LYS A 235 12.71 16.36 10.02
CA LYS A 235 13.70 15.47 9.40
C LYS A 235 13.36 15.17 7.94
N ALA A 236 12.08 15.02 7.63
CA ALA A 236 11.62 14.81 6.28
C ALA A 236 11.88 16.04 5.39
N ILE A 237 11.51 17.23 5.87
CA ILE A 237 11.79 18.50 5.17
C ILE A 237 13.30 18.69 4.97
N GLU A 238 14.11 18.43 6.01
CA GLU A 238 15.56 18.50 5.92
C GLU A 238 16.11 17.56 4.83
N PHE A 239 15.63 16.32 4.79
CA PHE A 239 16.01 15.37 3.74
C PHE A 239 15.64 15.86 2.34
N ILE A 240 14.41 16.35 2.16
CA ILE A 240 13.90 16.85 0.87
C ILE A 240 14.72 18.04 0.39
N GLN A 241 14.99 19.01 1.27
CA GLN A 241 15.80 20.19 0.95
C GLN A 241 17.24 19.81 0.61
N HIS A 242 17.86 18.91 1.39
CA HIS A 242 19.19 18.38 1.09
C HIS A 242 19.23 17.53 -0.19
N SER A 243 18.09 17.07 -0.70
CA SER A 243 17.98 16.40 -2.02
C SER A 243 17.89 17.40 -3.18
N GLY A 244 18.02 18.70 -2.92
CA GLY A 244 18.01 19.77 -3.92
C GLY A 244 16.62 20.22 -4.36
N LEU A 245 15.57 19.90 -3.60
CA LEU A 245 14.21 20.37 -3.86
C LEU A 245 13.86 21.59 -3.02
N THR A 246 13.16 22.54 -3.63
CA THR A 246 12.59 23.69 -2.94
C THR A 246 11.22 23.33 -2.38
N MET A 247 11.04 23.48 -1.07
CA MET A 247 9.73 23.29 -0.44
C MET A 247 8.78 24.41 -0.83
N LEU A 248 7.60 24.03 -1.34
CA LEU A 248 6.46 24.93 -1.52
C LEU A 248 5.54 24.78 -0.30
N ARG A 249 5.07 25.91 0.23
CA ARG A 249 4.21 25.99 1.42
C ARG A 249 2.84 26.53 1.04
#